data_AF-X0VJ04-F1
#
_entry.id   AF-X0VJ04-F1
#
_cell.length_a   1.000
_cell.length_b   1.000
_cell.length_c   1.000
_cell.angle_alpha   90.00
_cell.angle_beta   90.00
_cell.angle_gamma   90.00
#
_symmetry.space_group_name_H-M   'P 1'
#
loop_
_entity.id
_entity.type
_entity.pdbx_description
1 polymer ?
#
loop_
_entity_poly.entity_id
_entity_poly.type
_entity_poly.pdbx_seq_one_letter_code
_entity_poly.pdbx_strand_id
1 'polypeptide(L)' 'MAQEQILKLLMDNPGKRFTVYDIAYSIRGGIERRIAHKNLKSLEKMDCIKKEGEKWYYVK' A
#
# COMPACT_ATOMS: atom_id res chain seq x y z
N MET A 1 -2.93 11.50 -5.88
CA MET A 1 -1.47 11.19 -5.77
C MET A 1 -1.24 9.69 -5.57
N ALA A 2 -0.02 9.17 -5.79
CA ALA A 2 0.28 7.73 -5.64
C ALA A 2 -0.06 7.16 -4.25
N GLN A 3 0.13 7.93 -3.17
CA GLN A 3 -0.23 7.51 -1.80
C GLN A 3 -1.73 7.24 -1.63
N GLU A 4 -2.60 8.10 -2.19
CA GLU A 4 -4.06 7.92 -2.16
C GLU A 4 -4.49 6.69 -2.96
N GLN A 5 -3.82 6.41 -4.08
CA GLN A 5 -4.08 5.21 -4.88
C GLN A 5 -3.68 3.93 -4.14
N ILE A 6 -2.56 3.93 -3.42
CA ILE A 6 -2.16 2.80 -2.55
C ILE A 6 -3.21 2.59 -1.46
N LEU A 7 -3.61 3.66 -0.77
CA LEU A 7 -4.58 3.57 0.30
C LEU A 7 -5.92 3.03 -0.22
N LYS A 8 -6.40 3.56 -1.35
CA LYS A 8 -7.63 3.11 -1.99
C LYS A 8 -7.57 1.62 -2.37
N LEU A 9 -6.46 1.16 -2.96
CA LEU A 9 -6.26 -0.25 -3.30
C LEU A 9 -6.43 -1.18 -2.08
N LEU A 10 -5.83 -0.79 -0.95
CA LEU A 10 -5.90 -1.57 0.30
C LEU A 10 -7.30 -1.50 0.92
N MET A 11 -7.96 -0.34 0.88
CA MET A 11 -9.33 -0.14 1.35
C MET A 11 -10.34 -0.96 0.56
N ASP A 12 -10.19 -1.02 -0.76
CA ASP A 12 -11.06 -1.79 -1.66
C ASP A 12 -10.86 -3.31 -1.47
N ASN A 13 -9.84 -3.74 -0.73
CA ASN A 13 -9.50 -5.15 -0.49
C ASN A 13 -9.13 -5.42 0.99
N PRO A 14 -10.03 -5.22 1.97
CA PRO A 14 -9.70 -5.21 3.40
C PRO A 14 -9.21 -6.57 3.95
N GLY A 15 -9.52 -7.68 3.28
CA GLY A 15 -9.05 -9.02 3.66
C GLY A 15 -7.74 -9.46 2.99
N LYS A 16 -7.22 -8.67 2.04
CA LYS A 16 -6.01 -9.03 1.29
C LYS A 16 -4.79 -8.30 1.82
N ARG A 17 -3.66 -8.99 1.71
CA ARG A 17 -2.34 -8.50 2.09
C ARG A 17 -1.50 -8.39 0.83
N PHE A 18 -0.91 -7.23 0.62
CA PHE A 18 -0.18 -6.92 -0.61
C PHE A 18 1.29 -6.68 -0.31
N THR A 19 2.17 -7.24 -1.13
CA THR A 19 3.59 -6.88 -1.11
C THR A 19 3.78 -5.51 -1.75
N VAL A 20 4.96 -4.91 -1.54
CA VAL A 20 5.37 -3.71 -2.28
C VAL A 20 5.34 -3.93 -3.80
N TYR A 21 5.63 -5.15 -4.26
CA TYR A 21 5.58 -5.48 -5.68
C TYR A 21 4.15 -5.44 -6.23
N ASP A 22 3.21 -6.08 -5.52
CA ASP A 22 1.79 -6.09 -5.90
C ASP A 22 1.25 -4.67 -5.99
N ILE A 23 1.60 -3.83 -5.02
CA ILE A 23 1.16 -2.43 -4.95
C ILE A 23 1.76 -1.60 -6.08
N ALA A 24 3.07 -1.76 -6.33
CA ALA A 24 3.77 -1.06 -7.40
C ALA A 24 3.18 -1.37 -8.79
N TYR A 25 2.72 -2.61 -8.99
CA TYR A 25 2.11 -3.07 -10.23
C TYR A 25 0.62 -2.72 -10.34
N SER A 26 -0.10 -2.66 -9.22
CA SER A 26 -1.55 -2.42 -9.18
C SER A 26 -1.94 -0.95 -9.41
N ILE A 27 -1.00 -0.01 -9.28
CA ILE A 27 -1.26 1.41 -9.54
C ILE A 27 -1.21 1.70 -11.03
N ARG A 28 -2.22 2.42 -11.53
CA ARG A 28 -2.34 2.80 -12.95
C ARG A 28 -1.13 3.63 -13.39
N GLY A 29 -0.38 3.10 -14.37
CA GLY A 29 0.88 3.69 -14.85
C GLY A 29 2.13 3.09 -14.20
N GLY A 30 1.98 2.23 -13.20
CA GLY A 30 3.05 1.69 -12.39
C GLY A 30 3.70 2.77 -11.52
N ILE A 31 4.20 2.38 -10.35
CA ILE A 31 5.09 3.25 -9.58
C ILE A 31 6.36 2.50 -9.21
N GLU A 32 7.46 3.23 -9.07
CA GLU A 32 8.69 2.63 -8.58
C GLU A 32 8.50 2.02 -7.19
N ARG A 33 9.06 0.83 -6.97
CA ARG A 33 9.03 0.12 -5.68
C ARG A 33 9.51 0.99 -4.52
N ARG A 34 10.51 1.85 -4.75
CA ARG A 34 11.03 2.79 -3.74
C ARG A 34 9.98 3.84 -3.35
N ILE A 35 9.23 4.36 -4.33
CA ILE A 35 8.14 5.31 -4.10
C ILE A 35 6.98 4.62 -3.39
N ALA A 36 6.60 3.41 -3.82
CA ALA A 36 5.57 2.60 -3.16
C ALA A 36 5.92 2.35 -1.69
N HIS A 37 7.16 1.91 -1.41
CA HIS A 37 7.63 1.65 -0.05
C HIS A 37 7.65 2.93 0.81
N LYS A 38 8.07 4.08 0.27
CA LYS A 38 8.03 5.37 0.98
C LYS A 38 6.59 5.75 1.36
N ASN A 39 5.65 5.61 0.44
CA ASN A 39 4.23 5.92 0.68
C ASN A 39 3.60 4.95 1.69
N LEU A 40 3.92 3.66 1.61
CA LEU A 40 3.46 2.66 2.59
C LEU A 40 3.96 2.98 4.00
N LYS A 41 5.23 3.35 4.14
CA LYS A 41 5.79 3.77 5.43
C LYS A 41 5.12 5.04 5.97
N SER A 42 4.73 5.97 5.10
CA SER A 42 3.96 7.16 5.48
C SER A 42 2.57 6.77 6.01
N LEU A 43 1.83 5.93 5.27
CA LEU A 43 0.51 5.44 5.66
C LEU A 43 0.53 4.60 6.95
N GLU A 44 1.58 3.80 7.15
CA GLU A 44 1.80 3.01 8.37
C GLU A 44 1.98 3.91 9.59
N LYS A 45 2.73 5.02 9.45
CA LYS A 45 2.89 6.03 10.52
C LYS A 45 1.61 6.78 10.85
N MET A 46 0.66 6.84 9.93
CA MET A 46 -0.65 7.47 10.11
C MET A 46 -1.71 6.48 10.63
N ASP A 47 -1.31 5.28 11.05
CA ASP A 47 -2.20 4.18 11.48
C ASP A 47 -3.28 3.80 10.45
N CYS A 48 -3.09 4.15 9.17
CA CYS A 48 -4.04 3.84 8.11
C CYS A 48 -3.91 2.37 7.66
N ILE A 49 -2.69 1.82 7.75
CA ILE A 49 -2.35 0.47 7.29
C ILE A 49 -1.39 -0.18 8.29
N LYS A 50 -1.30 -1.50 8.28
CA LYS A 50 -0.33 -2.27 9.06
C LYS A 50 0.48 -3.19 8.16
N LYS A 51 1.64 -3.57 8.66
CA LYS A 51 2.54 -4.53 8.02
C LYS A 51 2.53 -5.85 8.79
N GLU A 52 2.36 -6.95 8.07
CA GLU A 52 2.49 -8.32 8.58
C GLU A 52 3.47 -9.08 7.67
N GLY A 53 4.63 -9.47 8.21
CA GLY A 53 5.72 -10.00 7.40
C GLY A 53 6.16 -8.99 6.33
N GLU A 54 6.17 -9.38 5.06
CA GLU A 54 6.49 -8.50 3.93
C GLU A 54 5.27 -7.87 3.24
N LYS A 55 4.10 -7.95 3.87
CA LYS A 55 2.83 -7.53 3.27
C LYS A 55 2.16 -6.43 4.07
N TRP A 56 1.44 -5.56 3.39
CA TRP A 56 0.66 -4.46 3.95
C TRP A 56 -0.83 -4.69 3.74
N TYR A 57 -1.64 -4.23 4.69
CA TYR A 57 -3.09 -4.34 4.67
C TYR A 57 -3.74 -3.13 5.35
N TYR A 58 -4.99 -2.85 4.99
CA TYR A 58 -5.77 -1.76 5.56
C TYR A 58 -6.24 -2.09 6.98
N VAL A 59 -6.21 -1.11 7.88
CA VAL A 59 -6.64 -1.26 9.28
C VAL A 59 -7.94 -0.49 9.44
N LYS A 60 -9.06 -1.10 9.08
CA LYS A 60 -10.39 -0.61 9.43
C LYS A 60 -11.40 -1.74 9.40
#